data_AF-A0A443SK71-F1
#
_entry.id   AF-A0A443SK71-F1
#
_cell.length_a   1.000
_cell.length_b   1.000
_cell.length_c   1.000
_cell.angle_alpha   90.00
_cell.angle_beta   90.00
_cell.angle_gamma   90.00
#
_symmetry.space_group_name_H-M   'P 1'
#
loop_
_entity.id
_entity.type
_entity.pdbx_description
1 polymer ?
#
loop_
_entity_poly.entity_id
_entity_poly.type
_entity_poly.pdbx_seq_one_letter_code
_entity_poly.pdbx_strand_id
1 'polypeptide(L)'
;PVCPHAGGVGLCEYVSHISIWDYIAVSGTTENRISEYVDHLHDIFDNPADTRNARYFPPTKAGYGGHMKQEVVDEYQFPNGTYWSKLWTGLINQ
;
A
#
# COMPACT_ATOMS: atom_id res chain seq x y z
N PRO A 1 -17.79 5.77 14.16
CA PRO A 1 -16.47 6.22 13.66
C PRO A 1 -16.01 5.26 12.57
N VAL A 2 -15.26 5.73 11.57
CA VAL A 2 -14.66 4.87 10.54
C VAL A 2 -13.19 4.66 10.91
N CYS A 3 -12.77 3.39 10.99
CA CYS A 3 -11.39 3.02 11.23
C CYS A 3 -10.95 2.09 10.07
N PRO A 4 -10.41 2.64 8.97
CA PRO A 4 -10.13 1.85 7.78
C PRO A 4 -9.08 0.76 8.05
N HIS A 5 -9.39 -0.43 7.56
CA HIS A 5 -8.43 -1.53 7.43
C HIS A 5 -7.39 -1.20 6.37
N ALA A 6 -6.13 -1.50 6.67
CA ALA A 6 -4.98 -1.27 5.80
C ALA A 6 -4.02 -2.48 5.84
N GLY A 7 -2.75 -2.27 5.49
CA GLY A 7 -1.76 -3.34 5.40
C GLY A 7 -1.90 -4.18 4.12
N GLY A 8 -1.48 -5.44 4.17
CA GLY A 8 -1.38 -6.26 2.97
C GLY A 8 -0.45 -5.61 1.93
N VAL A 9 -0.87 -5.66 0.66
CA VAL A 9 -0.14 -5.02 -0.45
C VAL A 9 -0.91 -3.80 -0.92
N GLY A 10 -0.41 -2.59 -0.64
CA GLY A 10 -0.93 -1.35 -1.18
C GLY A 10 -2.11 -0.72 -0.43
N LEU A 11 -2.70 -1.37 0.60
CA LEU A 11 -3.89 -0.79 1.23
C LEU A 11 -3.56 0.47 2.04
N CYS A 12 -2.37 0.56 2.62
CA CYS A 12 -1.90 1.78 3.30
C CYS A 12 -1.84 2.98 2.32
N GLU A 13 -1.38 2.74 1.10
CA GLU A 13 -1.30 3.74 0.02
C GLU A 13 -2.69 4.30 -0.29
N TYR A 14 -3.70 3.45 -0.43
CA TYR A 14 -5.09 3.89 -0.68
C TYR A 14 -5.76 4.53 0.54
N VAL A 15 -5.66 3.90 1.72
CA VAL A 15 -6.33 4.35 2.95
C VAL A 15 -5.86 5.74 3.35
N SER A 16 -4.59 6.09 3.11
CA SER A 16 -4.07 7.43 3.37
C SER A 16 -4.93 8.52 2.72
N HIS A 17 -5.36 8.33 1.48
CA HIS A 17 -6.24 9.28 0.77
C HIS A 17 -7.66 9.27 1.36
N ILE A 18 -8.24 8.09 1.60
CA ILE A 18 -9.64 7.96 2.05
C ILE A 18 -9.81 8.60 3.43
N SER A 19 -8.91 8.34 4.37
CA SER A 19 -8.96 8.90 5.72
C SER A 19 -8.80 10.42 5.73
N ILE A 20 -7.92 10.95 4.88
CA ILE A 20 -7.70 12.39 4.76
C ILE A 20 -8.90 13.07 4.09
N TRP A 21 -9.48 12.43 3.06
CA TRP A 21 -10.70 12.91 2.41
C TRP A 21 -11.90 12.91 3.38
N ASP A 22 -12.11 11.84 4.16
CA ASP A 22 -13.17 11.78 5.18
C ASP A 22 -13.02 12.95 6.16
N TYR A 23 -11.81 13.18 6.67
CA TYR A 23 -11.54 14.28 7.59
C TYR A 23 -11.88 15.65 6.96
N ILE A 24 -11.48 15.90 5.71
CA ILE A 24 -11.65 17.21 5.06
C ILE A 24 -13.10 17.46 4.63
N ALA A 25 -13.76 16.47 4.03
CA ALA A 25 -14.97 16.68 3.24
C ALA A 25 -16.23 16.01 3.81
N VAL A 26 -16.10 15.15 4.82
CA VAL A 26 -17.24 14.38 5.36
C VAL A 26 -17.38 14.55 6.86
N SER A 27 -16.40 14.10 7.63
CA SER A 27 -16.51 13.97 9.08
C SER A 27 -16.01 15.20 9.85
N GLY A 28 -15.01 15.93 9.34
CA GLY A 28 -14.44 17.10 10.00
C GLY A 28 -13.70 16.81 11.32
N THR A 29 -13.47 15.54 11.68
CA THR A 29 -12.90 15.16 12.99
C THR A 29 -12.07 13.87 12.93
N THR A 30 -11.04 13.80 13.77
CA THR A 30 -10.26 12.58 14.02
C THR A 30 -10.63 11.91 15.35
N GLU A 31 -11.64 12.42 16.06
CA GLU A 31 -12.06 11.88 17.35
C GLU A 31 -12.57 10.43 17.20
N ASN A 32 -12.09 9.53 18.06
CA ASN A 32 -12.43 8.10 18.06
C ASN A 32 -12.19 7.40 16.70
N ARG A 33 -11.21 7.86 15.92
CA ARG A 33 -10.84 7.31 14.61
C ARG A 33 -9.35 7.00 14.56
N ILE A 34 -9.01 5.87 13.97
CA ILE A 34 -7.65 5.46 13.68
C ILE A 34 -7.61 4.84 12.28
N SER A 35 -6.48 4.96 11.58
CA SER A 35 -6.24 4.22 10.34
C SER A 35 -5.18 3.17 10.63
N GLU A 36 -5.42 1.94 10.22
CA GLU A 36 -4.43 0.88 10.35
C GLU A 36 -3.17 1.21 9.53
N TYR A 37 -2.02 0.71 9.99
CA TYR A 37 -0.75 0.78 9.30
C TYR A 37 0.04 -0.49 9.57
N VAL A 38 0.67 -1.04 8.54
CA VAL A 38 1.58 -2.18 8.63
C VAL A 38 2.79 -1.84 7.76
N ASP A 39 3.99 -1.91 8.34
CA ASP A 39 5.26 -1.61 7.68
C ASP A 39 5.71 -2.78 6.78
N HIS A 40 4.98 -2.99 5.69
CA HIS A 40 5.27 -4.07 4.75
C HIS A 40 5.05 -3.61 3.32
N LEU A 41 6.04 -3.88 2.46
CA LEU A 41 5.96 -3.73 1.00
C LEU A 41 5.72 -2.30 0.47
N HIS A 42 5.85 -1.26 1.28
CA HIS A 42 5.75 0.12 0.79
C HIS A 42 6.75 0.45 -0.32
N ASP A 43 7.97 -0.09 -0.22
CA ASP A 43 9.06 0.19 -1.17
C ASP A 43 8.78 -0.28 -2.60
N ILE A 44 7.72 -1.07 -2.82
CA ILE A 44 7.34 -1.51 -4.16
C ILE A 44 6.48 -0.48 -4.91
N PHE A 45 6.03 0.59 -4.25
CA PHE A 45 5.23 1.65 -4.85
C PHE A 45 6.11 2.85 -5.24
N ASP A 46 5.72 3.57 -6.29
CA ASP A 46 6.42 4.81 -6.71
C ASP A 46 6.26 5.93 -5.69
N ASN A 47 5.12 5.94 -4.99
CA ASN A 47 4.74 6.98 -4.04
C ASN A 47 4.16 6.32 -2.78
N PRO A 48 5.01 5.71 -1.95
CA PRO A 48 4.57 5.00 -0.74
C PRO A 48 3.86 5.95 0.23
N ALA A 49 3.00 5.39 1.07
CA ALA A 49 2.36 6.16 2.13
C ALA A 49 3.40 6.74 3.11
N ASP A 50 3.31 8.04 3.40
CA ASP A 50 4.19 8.73 4.36
C ASP A 50 3.53 8.72 5.74
N THR A 51 4.26 8.24 6.75
CA THR A 51 3.85 8.38 8.14
C THR A 51 4.91 9.11 8.96
N ARG A 52 4.45 10.03 9.82
CA ARG A 52 5.32 10.78 10.73
C ARG A 52 4.69 10.81 12.11
N ASN A 53 5.44 10.41 13.13
CA ASN A 53 4.93 10.32 14.51
C ASN A 53 3.60 9.53 14.58
N ALA A 54 3.55 8.36 13.92
CA ALA A 54 2.37 7.48 13.84
C ALA A 54 1.11 8.12 13.23
N ARG A 55 1.27 9.04 12.26
CA ARG A 55 0.17 9.67 11.52
C ARG A 55 0.46 9.68 10.03
N TYR A 56 -0.52 9.30 9.21
CA TYR A 56 -0.44 9.48 7.76
C TYR A 56 -0.32 10.97 7.41
N PHE A 57 0.58 11.28 6.48
CA PHE A 57 0.72 12.59 5.88
C PHE A 57 0.06 12.62 4.48
N PRO A 58 -0.53 13.77 4.07
CA PRO A 58 -1.16 13.89 2.76
C PRO A 58 -0.21 13.55 1.61
N PRO A 59 -0.60 12.63 0.71
CA PRO A 59 0.14 12.37 -0.52
C PRO A 59 0.28 13.66 -1.36
N THR A 60 1.47 13.89 -1.91
CA THR A 60 1.79 15.12 -2.67
C THR A 60 1.85 14.89 -4.19
N LYS A 61 1.84 13.64 -4.62
CA LYS A 61 1.92 13.23 -6.03
C LYS A 61 0.53 12.91 -6.54
N ALA A 62 0.30 13.18 -7.83
CA ALA A 62 -0.98 12.89 -8.46
C ALA A 62 -1.23 11.39 -8.54
N GLY A 63 -2.50 10.98 -8.44
CA GLY A 63 -2.93 9.59 -8.44
C GLY A 63 -3.44 9.13 -7.08
N TYR A 64 -3.65 7.82 -6.95
CA TYR A 64 -4.24 7.19 -5.77
C TYR A 64 -3.22 6.33 -5.00
N GLY A 65 -1.92 6.56 -5.20
CA GLY A 65 -0.83 5.85 -4.50
C GLY A 65 -0.53 4.43 -5.00
N GLY A 66 -1.45 3.76 -5.69
CA GLY A 66 -1.34 2.35 -6.07
C GLY A 66 -0.42 1.98 -7.23
N HIS A 67 0.40 2.89 -7.75
CA HIS A 67 1.33 2.56 -8.85
C HIS A 67 2.53 1.78 -8.30
N MET A 68 2.61 0.49 -8.63
CA MET A 68 3.74 -0.38 -8.30
C MET A 68 4.88 -0.21 -9.33
N LYS A 69 6.12 -0.25 -8.85
CA LYS A 69 7.32 -0.26 -9.71
C LYS A 69 7.26 -1.42 -10.69
N GLN A 70 7.57 -1.15 -11.96
CA GLN A 70 7.48 -2.16 -13.02
C GLN A 70 8.38 -3.37 -12.72
N GLU A 71 9.56 -3.17 -12.13
CA GLU A 71 10.46 -4.27 -11.76
C GLU A 71 9.80 -5.28 -10.81
N VAL A 72 8.95 -4.81 -9.89
CA VAL A 72 8.24 -5.66 -8.93
C VAL A 72 7.16 -6.47 -9.64
N VAL A 73 6.47 -5.85 -10.60
CA VAL A 73 5.48 -6.55 -11.43
C VAL A 73 6.18 -7.65 -12.23
N ASP A 74 7.28 -7.34 -12.92
CA ASP A 74 8.02 -8.29 -13.74
C ASP A 74 8.62 -9.45 -12.90
N GLU A 75 9.01 -9.19 -11.66
CA GLU A 75 9.55 -10.20 -10.75
C GLU A 75 8.47 -11.10 -10.15
N TYR A 76 7.37 -10.52 -9.66
CA TYR A 76 6.39 -11.22 -8.81
C TYR A 76 5.06 -11.51 -9.48
N GLN A 77 4.85 -11.10 -10.74
CA GLN A 77 3.64 -11.45 -11.50
C GLN A 77 3.46 -12.96 -11.53
N PHE A 78 2.37 -13.45 -10.96
CA PHE A 78 2.02 -14.85 -11.09
C PHE A 78 1.37 -15.13 -12.47
N PRO A 79 1.70 -16.23 -13.16
CA PRO A 79 2.75 -17.17 -12.84
C PRO A 79 4.13 -16.77 -13.37
N ASN A 80 4.21 -15.94 -14.41
CA ASN A 80 5.41 -15.89 -15.26
C ASN A 80 6.59 -15.06 -14.71
N GLY A 81 6.41 -14.38 -13.59
CA GLY A 81 7.44 -13.56 -12.97
C GLY A 81 8.69 -14.37 -12.64
N THR A 82 9.83 -13.69 -12.63
CA THR A 82 11.12 -14.37 -12.46
C THR A 82 11.23 -15.11 -11.14
N TYR A 83 10.58 -14.62 -10.07
CA TYR A 83 10.50 -15.31 -8.77
C TYR A 83 9.82 -16.68 -8.90
N TRP A 84 8.61 -16.71 -9.46
CA TRP A 84 7.79 -17.91 -9.57
C TRP A 84 8.38 -18.93 -10.55
N SER A 85 8.87 -18.47 -11.71
CA SER A 85 9.54 -19.31 -12.70
C SER A 85 10.75 -20.05 -12.12
N LYS A 86 11.56 -19.36 -11.30
CA LYS A 86 12.69 -19.98 -10.57
C LYS A 86 12.19 -20.98 -9.52
N LEU A 87 11.14 -20.64 -8.78
CA LEU A 87 10.56 -21.51 -7.75
C LEU A 87 10.08 -22.85 -8.36
N TRP A 88 9.36 -22.83 -9.48
CA TRP A 88 8.94 -24.09 -10.13
C TRP A 88 10.09 -24.89 -10.68
N THR A 89 11.07 -24.23 -11.30
CA THR A 89 12.27 -24.92 -11.79
C THR A 89 12.98 -25.62 -10.63
N GLY A 90 13.07 -24.97 -9.46
CA GLY A 90 13.62 -25.56 -8.24
C GLY A 90 12.80 -26.74 -7.70
N LEU A 91 11.47 -26.68 -7.78
CA LEU A 91 10.57 -27.76 -7.34
C LEU A 91 10.56 -28.97 -8.27
N ILE A 92 10.70 -28.77 -9.59
CA ILE A 92 10.72 -29.87 -10.58
C ILE A 92 12.06 -30.61 -10.57
N ASN A 93 13.15 -29.93 -10.19
CA ASN A 93 14.50 -30.50 -10.14
C ASN A 93 14.88 -31.15 -8.79
N GLN A 94 13.93 -31.29 -7.86
CA GLN A 94 14.06 -32.09 -6.63
C GLN A 94 13.33 -33.42 -6.78
#